data_AF-A0A941KXC9-F1
#
_entry.id   AF-A0A941KXC9-F1
#
_cell.length_a   1.000
_cell.length_b   1.000
_cell.length_c   1.000
_cell.angle_alpha   90.00
_cell.angle_beta   90.00
_cell.angle_gamma   90.00
#
_symmetry.space_group_name_H-M   'P 1'
#
loop_
_entity.id
_entity.type
_entity.pdbx_description
1 polymer ?
#
loop_
_entity_poly.entity_id
_entity_poly.type
_entity_poly.pdbx_seq_one_letter_code
_entity_poly.pdbx_strand_id
1 'polypeptide(L)' 'MNSELWHPLLIGFCLMLVMEGIIPFLYPQRWRNLVNQLALVSNRGLRITGFVSMMTGVILLYIFN' A
#
# COMPACT_ATOMS: atom_id res chain seq x y z
N MET A 1 13.34 -18.80 17.70
CA MET A 1 12.90 -18.06 16.49
C MET A 1 11.41 -17.85 16.64
N ASN A 2 11.00 -16.64 17.00
CA ASN A 2 9.70 -16.37 17.64
C ASN A 2 8.54 -16.61 16.66
N SER A 3 7.85 -17.74 16.81
CA SER A 3 6.59 -18.06 16.10
C SER A 3 5.52 -16.98 16.33
N GLU A 4 5.60 -16.25 17.44
CA GLU A 4 4.71 -15.16 17.84
C GLU A 4 4.72 -13.93 16.91
N LEU A 5 5.82 -13.67 16.17
CA LEU A 5 5.92 -12.47 15.30
C LEU A 5 5.51 -12.76 13.86
N TRP A 6 5.76 -13.97 13.37
CA TRP A 6 5.45 -14.36 12.00
C TRP A 6 3.94 -14.50 11.75
N HIS A 7 3.19 -14.98 12.74
CA HIS A 7 1.74 -15.10 12.68
C HIS A 7 1.01 -13.75 12.47
N PRO A 8 1.21 -12.71 13.30
CA PRO A 8 0.53 -11.44 13.13
C PRO A 8 0.96 -10.70 11.86
N LEU A 9 2.21 -10.83 11.43
CA LEU A 9 2.66 -10.28 10.14
C LEU A 9 1.94 -10.94 8.95
N LEU A 10 1.82 -12.27 8.96
CA LEU A 10 1.07 -13.00 7.94
C LEU A 10 -0.42 -12.61 7.94
N ILE A 11 -1.04 -12.48 9.11
CA ILE A 11 -2.44 -12.06 9.22
C ILE A 11 -2.62 -10.63 8.70
N GLY A 12 -1.76 -9.70 9.09
CA GLY A 12 -1.78 -8.31 8.61
C GLY A 12 -1.60 -8.22 7.10
N PHE A 13 -0.69 -9.03 6.54
CA PHE A 13 -0.49 -9.12 5.09
C PHE A 13 -1.72 -9.69 4.37
N CYS A 14 -2.34 -10.76 4.90
CA CYS A 14 -3.58 -11.31 4.36
C CYS A 14 -4.72 -10.28 4.37
N LEU A 15 -4.87 -9.52 5.47
CA LEU A 15 -5.88 -8.47 5.56
C LEU A 15 -5.61 -7.33 4.58
N MET A 16 -4.34 -6.92 4.41
CA MET A 16 -3.94 -5.94 3.41
C MET A 16 -4.31 -6.39 2.00
N LEU A 17 -4.08 -7.66 1.65
CA LEU A 17 -4.49 -8.22 0.35
C LEU A 17 -6.01 -8.23 0.16
N VAL A 18 -6.77 -8.59 1.19
CA VAL A 18 -8.24 -8.52 1.14
C VAL A 18 -8.69 -7.08 0.89
N MET A 19 -8.14 -6.13 1.63
CA MET A 19 -8.46 -4.70 1.48
C MET A 19 -8.10 -4.16 0.10
N GLU A 20 -6.92 -4.50 -0.43
CA GLU A 20 -6.47 -4.14 -1.77
C GLU A 20 -7.39 -4.74 -2.85
N GLY A 21 -7.91 -5.96 -2.62
CA GLY A 21 -8.77 -6.70 -3.55
C GLY A 21 -10.25 -6.27 -3.58
N ILE A 22 -10.74 -5.64 -2.50
CA ILE A 22 -12.15 -5.20 -2.40
C ILE A 22 -12.51 -4.19 -3.49
N ILE A 23 -11.67 -3.17 -3.71
CA ILE A 23 -11.92 -2.11 -4.71
C ILE A 23 -11.95 -2.64 -6.16
N PRO A 24 -10.94 -3.41 -6.64
CA PRO A 24 -10.98 -3.97 -7.99
C PRO A 24 -12.11 -4.99 -8.18
N PHE A 25 -12.52 -5.70 -7.13
CA PHE A 25 -13.64 -6.65 -7.20
C PHE A 25 -15.01 -5.97 -7.29
N LEU A 26 -15.27 -4.97 -6.44
CA LEU A 26 -16.56 -4.25 -6.42
C LEU A 26 -16.70 -3.24 -7.56
N TYR A 27 -15.62 -2.53 -7.92
CA TYR A 27 -15.65 -1.44 -8.89
C TYR A 27 -14.49 -1.52 -9.90
N PRO A 28 -14.46 -2.55 -10.77
CA PRO A 28 -13.35 -2.79 -11.69
C PRO A 28 -13.09 -1.62 -12.64
N GLN A 29 -14.14 -0.94 -13.11
CA GLN A 29 -14.01 0.19 -14.04
C GLN A 29 -13.36 1.42 -13.38
N ARG A 30 -13.71 1.69 -12.11
CA ARG A 30 -13.09 2.78 -11.34
C ARG A 30 -11.62 2.49 -11.08
N TRP A 31 -11.31 1.25 -10.68
CA TRP A 31 -9.93 0.81 -10.48
C TRP A 31 -9.10 0.98 -11.75
N ARG A 32 -9.60 0.54 -12.91
CA ARG A 32 -8.90 0.68 -14.19
C ARG A 32 -8.64 2.14 -14.56
N ASN A 33 -9.60 3.03 -14.30
CA ASN A 33 -9.41 4.46 -14.52
C ASN A 33 -8.34 5.06 -13.60
N LEU A 34 -8.29 4.66 -12.33
CA LEU A 34 -7.24 5.10 -11.40
C LEU A 34 -5.85 4.65 -11.87
N VAL A 35 -5.72 3.38 -12.27
CA VAL A 35 -4.46 2.83 -12.81
C VAL A 35 -4.05 3.57 -14.10
N ASN A 36 -4.98 3.85 -15.00
CA ASN A 36 -4.70 4.63 -16.21
C ASN A 36 -4.26 6.07 -15.90
N GLN A 37 -4.88 6.72 -14.92
CA GLN A 37 -4.46 8.05 -14.48
C GLN A 37 -3.04 8.02 -13.89
N LEU A 38 -2.73 7.01 -13.08
CA LEU A 38 -1.38 6.79 -12.54
C LEU A 38 -0.36 6.52 -13.65
N ALA A 39 -0.73 5.79 -14.71
CA ALA A 39 0.14 5.54 -15.85
C ALA A 39 0.46 6.80 -16.68
N LEU A 40 -0.41 7.83 -16.62
CA LEU A 40 -0.16 9.15 -17.23
C LEU A 40 0.74 10.04 -16.38
N VAL A 41 0.93 9.74 -15.09
CA VAL A 41 1.83 10.48 -14.21
C VAL A 41 3.27 10.16 -14.58
N SER A 42 4.11 11.20 -14.72
CA SER A 42 5.53 11.01 -15.02
C SER A 42 6.23 10.13 -13.97
N ASN A 43 7.16 9.28 -14.42
CA ASN A 43 7.96 8.41 -13.53
C ASN A 43 8.64 9.17 -12.38
N ARG A 44 9.00 10.45 -12.59
CA ARG A 44 9.60 11.30 -11.55
C ARG A 44 8.60 11.66 -10.46
N GLY A 45 7.36 12.00 -10.83
CA GLY A 45 6.28 12.29 -9.89
C GLY A 45 5.97 11.08 -9.01
N LEU A 46 5.81 9.91 -9.63
CA LEU A 46 5.58 8.64 -8.93
C LEU A 46 6.68 8.28 -7.92
N ARG A 47 7.95 8.52 -8.27
CA ARG A 47 9.08 8.26 -7.37
C ARG A 47 9.10 9.22 -6.19
N ILE A 48 8.78 10.51 -6.40
CA ILE A 48 8.75 11.49 -5.32
C ILE A 48 7.57 11.23 -4.38
N THR A 49 6.37 10.95 -4.92
CA THR A 49 5.21 10.62 -4.07
C THR A 49 5.46 9.34 -3.26
N GLY A 50 6.07 8.32 -3.87
CA GLY A 50 6.52 7.13 -3.16
C GLY A 50 7.57 7.41 -2.09
N PHE A 51 8.55 8.28 -2.38
CA PHE A 51 9.57 8.67 -1.41
C PHE A 51 8.97 9.41 -0.21
N VAL A 52 8.05 10.34 -0.45
CA VAL A 52 7.34 11.08 0.60
C VAL A 52 6.49 10.14 1.45
N SER A 53 5.79 9.17 0.85
CA SER A 53 5.00 8.20 1.61
C SER A 53 5.89 7.29 2.47
N MET A 54 7.02 6.81 1.93
CA MET A 54 8.01 6.03 2.67
C MET A 54 8.57 6.82 3.85
N MET A 55 9.00 8.06 3.64
CA MET A 55 9.50 8.94 4.71
C MET A 55 8.45 9.14 5.79
N THR A 56 7.21 9.43 5.39
CA THR A 56 6.09 9.61 6.34
C THR A 56 5.84 8.35 7.15
N GLY A 57 5.86 7.17 6.52
CA GLY A 57 5.71 5.88 7.20
C GLY A 57 6.82 5.62 8.23
N VAL A 58 8.07 5.90 7.89
CA VAL A 58 9.20 5.77 8.82
C VAL A 58 9.08 6.73 10.01
N ILE A 59 8.69 7.99 9.75
CA ILE A 59 8.49 8.99 10.80
C ILE A 59 7.37 8.56 11.76
N LEU A 60 6.23 8.11 11.22
CA LEU A 60 5.12 7.61 12.04
C LEU A 60 5.53 6.39 12.86
N LEU A 61 6.22 5.43 12.23
CA LEU A 61 6.71 4.25 12.94
C LEU A 61 7.63 4.65 14.10
N TYR A 62 8.56 5.58 13.89
CA TYR A 62 9.46 6.07 14.94
C TYR A 62 8.76 6.85 16.05
N ILE A 63 7.64 7.54 15.77
CA ILE A 63 6.88 8.28 16.78
C ILE A 63 6.02 7.34 17.65
N PHE A 64 5.43 6.31 17.04
CA PHE A 64 4.49 5.40 17.72
C PHE A 64 5.14 4.14 18.31
N ASN A 65 6.40 3.86 17.97
CA ASN A 65 7.21 2.78 18.53
C ASN A 65 8.29 3.34 19.45
#